data_AF-A0A8S0Z034-F1
#
_entry.id   AF-A0A8S0Z034-F1
#
_cell.length_a   1.000
_cell.length_b   1.000
_cell.length_c   1.000
_cell.angle_alpha   90.00
_cell.angle_beta   90.00
_cell.angle_gamma   90.00
#
_symmetry.space_group_name_H-M   'P 1'
#
loop_
_entity.id
_entity.type
_entity.pdbx_description
1 polymer ?
#
loop_
_entity_poly.entity_id
_entity_poly.type
_entity_poly.pdbx_seq_one_letter_code
_entity_poly.pdbx_strand_id
1 'polypeptide(L)'
;MRSVARARMCLLHATGELGCGAGKGGGGGGSIREAGGAFGKLEAGREEAYFYKKQKDQLIHLKKHLDDEISHHRESIKRHEDAIKRHYRKIEEIEHHSK
;
A
#
# COMPACT_ATOMS: atom_id res chain seq x y z
N MET A 1 56.69 -14.05 -9.97
CA MET A 1 55.83 -12.92 -9.54
C MET A 1 55.23 -12.28 -10.79
N ARG A 2 53.96 -12.57 -11.12
CA ARG A 2 53.26 -11.96 -12.27
C ARG A 2 52.23 -10.97 -11.74
N SER A 3 52.43 -9.70 -12.07
CA SER A 3 51.55 -8.58 -11.72
C SER A 3 50.21 -8.73 -12.42
N VAL A 4 49.11 -8.71 -11.68
CA VAL A 4 47.74 -8.70 -12.23
C VAL A 4 47.21 -7.28 -12.08
N ALA A 5 47.22 -6.52 -13.18
CA ALA A 5 46.55 -5.24 -13.26
C ALA A 5 45.04 -5.48 -13.16
N ARG A 6 44.45 -5.09 -12.02
CA ARG A 6 43.00 -5.13 -11.78
C ARG A 6 42.37 -3.99 -12.58
N ALA A 7 41.80 -4.30 -13.74
CA ALA A 7 40.92 -3.38 -14.45
C ALA A 7 39.73 -3.05 -13.54
N ARG A 8 39.63 -1.79 -13.10
CA ARG A 8 38.43 -1.26 -12.45
C ARG A 8 37.31 -1.27 -13.48
N MET A 9 36.42 -2.26 -13.39
CA MET A 9 35.10 -2.20 -14.00
C MET A 9 34.40 -0.96 -13.46
N CYS A 10 34.30 0.08 -14.28
CA CYS A 10 33.50 1.24 -13.97
C CYS A 10 32.03 0.79 -14.00
N LEU A 11 31.47 0.54 -12.81
CA LEU A 11 30.03 0.41 -12.65
C LEU A 11 29.41 1.78 -12.90
N LEU A 12 29.27 2.14 -14.18
CA LEU A 12 28.40 3.21 -14.63
C LEU A 12 26.98 2.77 -14.25
N HIS A 13 26.58 3.13 -13.04
CA HIS A 13 25.17 3.30 -12.71
C HIS A 13 24.63 4.35 -13.69
N ALA A 14 24.12 3.87 -14.82
CA ALA A 14 23.24 4.63 -15.69
C ALA A 14 21.99 4.96 -14.87
N THR A 15 22.10 6.00 -14.06
CA THR A 15 20.98 6.74 -13.51
C THR A 15 20.31 7.38 -14.71
N GLY A 16 19.39 6.62 -15.33
CA GLY A 16 18.54 7.12 -16.40
C GLY A 16 17.92 8.43 -15.92
N GLU A 17 18.13 9.50 -16.68
CA GLU A 17 17.57 10.81 -16.38
C GLU A 17 16.06 10.68 -16.18
N LEU A 18 15.55 11.33 -15.14
CA LEU A 18 14.11 11.50 -14.92
C LEU A 18 13.51 12.09 -16.21
N GLY A 19 12.74 11.28 -16.94
CA GLY A 19 12.18 11.63 -18.25
C GLY A 19 12.50 10.68 -19.40
N CYS A 20 13.42 9.71 -19.24
CA CYS A 20 13.64 8.69 -20.27
C CYS A 20 12.55 7.61 -20.19
N GLY A 21 11.57 7.70 -21.08
CA GLY A 21 10.32 6.92 -21.09
C GLY A 21 10.43 5.44 -21.46
N ALA A 22 11.62 4.85 -21.58
CA ALA A 22 11.78 3.55 -22.23
C ALA A 22 12.37 2.41 -21.37
N GLY A 23 12.36 2.47 -20.03
CA GLY A 23 13.05 1.38 -19.30
C GLY A 23 12.80 1.13 -17.82
N LYS A 24 12.02 1.94 -17.07
CA LYS A 24 11.88 1.73 -15.61
C LYS A 24 10.46 1.67 -15.04
N GLY A 25 9.44 1.46 -15.88
CA GLY A 25 8.10 1.07 -15.40
C GLY A 25 6.91 1.87 -15.90
N GLY A 26 7.05 2.68 -16.95
CA GLY A 26 5.92 3.29 -17.65
C GLY A 26 6.15 3.14 -19.15
N GLY A 27 5.18 2.57 -19.86
CA GLY A 27 5.25 2.43 -21.32
C GLY A 27 5.48 3.79 -21.98
N GLY A 28 6.29 3.80 -23.05
CA GLY A 28 6.75 4.99 -23.77
C GLY A 28 5.65 6.04 -23.92
N GLY A 29 5.74 7.10 -23.11
CA GLY A 29 4.68 8.08 -22.90
C GLY A 29 4.52 9.09 -24.05
N GLY A 30 4.50 8.61 -25.28
CA GLY A 30 4.40 9.42 -26.49
C GLY A 30 5.69 10.20 -26.81
N SER A 31 5.75 10.72 -28.04
CA SER A 31 6.89 11.43 -28.60
C SER A 31 7.35 12.65 -27.80
N ILE A 32 6.49 13.24 -26.96
CA ILE A 32 6.80 14.42 -26.13
C ILE A 32 7.69 14.03 -24.92
N ARG A 33 7.44 12.87 -24.33
CA ARG A 33 8.22 12.37 -23.19
C ARG A 33 9.52 11.71 -23.64
N GLU A 34 9.46 10.96 -24.74
CA GLU A 34 10.64 10.35 -25.37
C GLU A 34 11.64 11.40 -25.90
N ALA A 35 11.18 12.57 -26.34
CA ALA A 35 12.07 13.65 -26.80
C ALA A 35 12.89 14.31 -25.66
N GLY A 36 12.60 14.04 -24.39
CA GLY A 36 13.48 14.39 -23.26
C GLY A 36 13.73 15.88 -23.01
N GLY A 37 12.89 16.78 -23.55
CA GLY A 37 13.03 18.23 -23.38
C GLY A 37 12.57 18.76 -22.01
N ALA A 38 12.76 20.06 -21.76
CA ALA A 38 12.36 20.71 -20.50
C ALA A 38 10.86 20.55 -20.18
N PHE A 39 9.99 20.54 -21.20
CA PHE A 39 8.56 20.30 -21.06
C PHE A 39 8.24 18.84 -20.70
N GLY A 40 8.94 17.86 -21.30
CA GLY A 40 8.77 16.44 -20.95
C GLY A 40 9.18 16.12 -19.50
N LYS A 41 10.25 16.77 -18.99
CA LYS A 41 10.68 16.65 -17.59
C LYS A 41 9.64 17.25 -16.61
N LEU A 42 9.03 18.39 -16.96
CA LEU A 42 7.98 19.02 -16.16
C LEU A 42 6.69 18.17 -16.12
N GLU A 43 6.29 17.60 -17.26
CA GLU A 43 5.12 16.74 -17.36
C GLU A 43 5.30 15.41 -16.63
N ALA A 44 6.50 14.83 -16.66
CA ALA A 44 6.83 13.64 -15.88
C ALA A 44 6.66 13.87 -14.37
N GLY A 45 7.21 14.98 -13.83
CA GLY A 45 7.09 15.30 -12.40
C GLY A 45 5.64 15.59 -11.96
N ARG A 46 4.83 16.22 -12.81
CA ARG A 46 3.41 16.46 -12.52
C ARG A 46 2.60 15.16 -12.48
N GLU A 47 2.84 14.26 -13.42
CA GLU A 47 2.19 12.95 -13.42
C GLU A 47 2.62 12.11 -12.22
N GLU A 48 3.91 12.07 -11.90
CA GLU A 48 4.40 11.33 -10.73
C GLU A 48 3.75 11.84 -9.43
N ALA A 49 3.65 13.17 -9.25
CA ALA A 49 2.96 13.75 -8.11
C ALA A 49 1.45 13.40 -8.08
N TYR A 50 0.79 13.34 -9.22
CA TYR A 50 -0.62 12.95 -9.32
C TYR A 50 -0.83 11.47 -8.93
N PHE A 51 -0.02 10.57 -9.49
CA PHE A 51 -0.10 9.14 -9.17
C PHE A 51 0.27 8.86 -7.72
N TYR A 52 1.29 9.53 -7.18
CA TYR A 52 1.65 9.42 -5.77
C TYR A 52 0.48 9.81 -4.85
N LYS A 53 -0.20 10.94 -5.14
CA LYS A 53 -1.38 11.36 -4.39
C LYS A 53 -2.49 10.33 -4.48
N LYS A 54 -2.81 9.84 -5.68
CA LYS A 54 -3.84 8.80 -5.87
C LYS A 54 -3.54 7.52 -5.11
N GLN A 55 -2.30 7.03 -5.17
CA GLN A 55 -1.89 5.83 -4.44
C GLN A 55 -2.02 6.04 -2.93
N LYS A 56 -1.60 7.22 -2.43
CA LYS A 56 -1.76 7.58 -1.01
C LYS A 56 -3.22 7.60 -0.60
N ASP A 57 -4.10 8.20 -1.40
CA ASP A 57 -5.54 8.26 -1.13
C ASP A 57 -6.17 6.86 -1.11
N GLN A 58 -5.81 6.00 -2.07
CA GLN A 58 -6.25 4.60 -2.10
C GLN A 58 -5.83 3.84 -0.84
N LEU A 59 -4.58 4.02 -0.38
CA LEU A 59 -4.11 3.40 0.86
C LEU A 59 -4.85 3.92 2.09
N ILE A 60 -5.17 5.21 2.16
CA ILE A 60 -5.96 5.78 3.25
C ILE A 60 -7.38 5.20 3.25
N HIS A 61 -8.02 5.11 2.09
CA HIS A 61 -9.34 4.50 1.97
C HIS A 61 -9.36 3.04 2.40
N LEU A 62 -8.36 2.26 1.97
CA LEU A 62 -8.24 0.85 2.37
C LEU A 62 -8.07 0.70 3.88
N LYS A 63 -7.23 1.53 4.50
CA LYS A 63 -7.04 1.52 5.97
C LYS A 63 -8.34 1.82 6.71
N LYS A 64 -9.05 2.88 6.30
CA LYS A 64 -10.34 3.25 6.91
C LYS A 64 -11.37 2.13 6.80
N HIS A 65 -11.48 1.51 5.63
CA HIS A 65 -12.39 0.39 5.41
C HIS A 65 -12.11 -0.78 6.37
N LEU A 66 -10.83 -1.14 6.52
CA LEU A 66 -10.43 -2.19 7.47
C LEU A 66 -10.71 -1.81 8.92
N ASP A 67 -10.49 -0.55 9.30
CA ASP A 67 -10.81 -0.06 10.65
C ASP A 67 -12.31 -0.12 10.95
N ASP A 68 -13.15 0.19 9.95
CA ASP A 68 -14.61 0.10 10.03
C ASP A 68 -15.06 -1.37 10.17
N GLU A 69 -14.51 -2.28 9.38
CA GLU A 69 -14.77 -3.73 9.48
C GLU A 69 -14.38 -4.29 10.85
N ILE A 70 -13.20 -3.94 11.35
CA ILE A 70 -12.75 -4.34 12.69
C ILE A 70 -13.72 -3.84 13.75
N SER A 71 -14.19 -2.59 13.63
CA SER A 71 -15.14 -2.00 14.59
C SER A 71 -16.48 -2.73 14.56
N HIS A 72 -16.99 -3.04 13.37
CA HIS A 72 -18.23 -3.81 13.20
C HIS A 72 -18.13 -5.22 13.80
N HIS A 73 -17.01 -5.91 13.57
CA HIS A 73 -16.79 -7.25 14.14
C HIS A 73 -16.64 -7.20 15.66
N ARG A 74 -15.96 -6.20 16.22
CA ARG A 74 -15.87 -5.99 17.67
C ARG A 74 -17.25 -5.79 18.30
N GLU A 75 -18.12 -5.02 17.66
CA GLU A 75 -19.49 -4.82 18.14
C GLU A 75 -20.29 -6.13 18.09
N SER A 76 -20.14 -6.90 17.01
CA SER A 76 -20.79 -8.21 16.87
C SER A 76 -20.36 -9.19 17.96
N ILE A 77 -19.06 -9.26 18.25
CA ILE A 77 -18.51 -10.07 19.36
C ILE A 77 -19.16 -9.67 20.69
N LYS A 78 -19.19 -8.37 21.00
CA LYS A 78 -19.80 -7.86 22.24
C LYS A 78 -21.27 -8.28 22.37
N ARG A 79 -22.05 -8.16 21.29
CA ARG A 79 -23.46 -8.59 21.28
C ARG A 79 -23.62 -10.09 21.54
N HIS A 80 -22.73 -10.91 20.99
CA HIS A 80 -22.72 -12.35 21.22
C HIS A 80 -22.31 -12.70 22.66
N GLU A 81 -21.29 -12.04 23.21
CA GLU A 81 -20.89 -12.20 24.62
C GLU A 81 -22.04 -11.85 25.57
N ASP A 82 -22.75 -10.75 25.32
CA ASP A 82 -23.90 -10.36 26.13
C ASP A 82 -25.05 -11.39 26.01
N ALA A 83 -25.25 -11.99 24.83
CA ALA A 83 -26.23 -13.06 24.65
C ALA A 83 -25.85 -14.31 25.46
N ILE A 84 -24.58 -14.72 25.40
CA ILE A 84 -24.04 -15.85 26.17
C ILE A 84 -24.26 -15.60 27.67
N LYS A 85 -23.91 -14.42 28.17
CA LYS A 85 -24.14 -14.04 29.59
C LYS A 85 -25.62 -14.13 29.98
N ARG A 86 -26.54 -13.64 29.13
CA ARG A 86 -27.98 -13.75 29.37
C ARG A 86 -28.44 -15.21 29.45
N HIS A 87 -27.89 -16.09 28.62
CA HIS A 87 -28.22 -17.52 28.65
C HIS A 87 -27.69 -18.20 29.91
N TYR A 88 -26.45 -17.92 30.32
CA TYR A 88 -25.92 -18.44 31.58
C TYR A 88 -26.76 -18.04 32.79
N ARG A 89 -27.16 -16.76 32.89
CA ARG A 89 -28.04 -16.31 33.98
C ARG A 89 -29.38 -17.06 34.00
N LYS A 90 -29.98 -17.32 32.82
CA LYS A 90 -31.21 -18.11 32.74
C LYS A 90 -31.02 -19.55 33.21
N ILE A 91 -29.86 -20.16 32.93
CA ILE A 91 -29.52 -21.50 33.41
C ILE A 91 -29.43 -21.48 34.95
N GLU A 92 -28.73 -20.50 35.53
CA GLU A 92 -28.63 -20.33 36.99
C GLU A 92 -30.01 -20.14 37.65
N GLU A 93 -30.88 -19.34 37.05
CA GLU A 93 -32.27 -19.12 37.52
C GLU A 93 -33.07 -20.43 37.52
N ILE A 94 -32.93 -21.26 36.48
CA ILE A 94 -33.57 -22.57 36.37
C ILE A 94 -33.00 -23.55 37.40
N GLU A 95 -31.68 -23.60 37.57
CA GLU A 95 -31.02 -24.46 38.55
C GLU A 95 -31.42 -24.11 40.00
N HIS A 96 -31.60 -22.83 40.30
CA HIS A 96 -32.07 -22.39 41.62
C HIS A 96 -33.54 -22.79 41.88
N HIS A 97 -34.40 -22.77 40.86
CA HIS A 97 -35.81 -23.19 41.01
C HIS A 97 -35.99 -24.71 41.07
N SER A 98 -35.02 -25.49 40.59
CA SER A 98 -35.06 -26.96 40.61
C SER A 98 -34.51 -27.58 41.90
N LYS A 99 -33.99 -26.78 42.83
CA LYS A 99 -33.55 -27.21 44.16
C LYS A 99 -34.66 -26.97 45.18
#